data_AF-I1CK79-F1
#
_entry.id   AF-I1CK79-F1
#
_cell.length_a   1.000
_cell.length_b   1.000
_cell.length_c   1.000
_cell.angle_alpha   90.00
_cell.angle_beta   90.00
_cell.angle_gamma   90.00
#
_symmetry.space_group_name_H-M   'P 1'
#
loop_
_entity.id
_entity.type
_entity.pdbx_description
1 polymer ?
#
loop_
_entity_poly.entity_id
_entity_poly.type
_entity_poly.pdbx_seq_one_letter_code
_entity_poly.pdbx_strand_id
1 'polypeptide(L)'
;MSSAHINALNIDALSLFQIMKSKTDDNQGQVEGMSTELTIYGYNEEPLSSVEIARRNKDAVFNSLFDMEKVRHTCESNGLKFGQRMSILPKLKVVRILGVKKTTVPPVKPQKISYLKRILRDPNILREGQKPLEDLKAETAKLEKEVKSLDQEREKALKCQKEQDSIKKIKALRKEWHNKVDKQTLYQRIEEERHLRDKTYLKINDIEDQLMEKKQVLYYQRMDQT
;
A
#
# COMPACT_ATOMS: atom_id res chain seq x y z
N MET A 1 -22.78 -17.62 -5.08
CA MET A 1 -23.15 -17.14 -6.43
C MET A 1 -21.92 -16.55 -7.08
N SER A 2 -21.48 -17.13 -8.20
CA SER A 2 -20.25 -16.73 -8.90
C SER A 2 -20.39 -15.29 -9.41
N SER A 3 -19.44 -14.44 -9.03
CA SER A 3 -19.31 -13.08 -9.54
C SER A 3 -18.93 -13.15 -11.01
N ALA A 4 -19.94 -13.24 -11.89
CA ALA A 4 -19.74 -13.04 -13.30
C ALA A 4 -19.25 -11.61 -13.49
N HIS A 5 -17.94 -11.45 -13.72
CA HIS A 5 -17.36 -10.22 -14.22
C HIS A 5 -17.97 -9.93 -15.59
N ILE A 6 -19.11 -9.24 -15.60
CA ILE A 6 -19.70 -8.73 -16.83
C ILE A 6 -18.79 -7.59 -17.27
N ASN A 7 -17.99 -7.84 -18.31
CA ASN A 7 -17.19 -6.81 -18.98
C ASN A 7 -18.14 -5.77 -19.60
N ALA A 8 -18.56 -4.78 -18.81
CA ALA A 8 -19.36 -3.66 -19.30
C ALA A 8 -18.42 -2.64 -19.97
N LEU A 9 -18.75 -2.22 -21.19
CA LEU A 9 -18.08 -1.12 -21.86
C LEU A 9 -18.50 0.17 -21.17
N ASN A 10 -17.55 0.85 -20.54
CA ASN A 10 -17.80 2.13 -19.89
C ASN A 10 -17.63 3.25 -20.91
N ILE A 11 -18.67 4.06 -21.06
CA ILE A 11 -18.67 5.27 -21.87
C ILE A 11 -18.48 6.43 -20.90
N ASP A 12 -17.28 6.99 -20.91
CA ASP A 12 -16.95 8.26 -20.27
C ASP A 12 -16.50 9.29 -21.32
N ALA A 13 -16.37 10.55 -20.90
CA ALA A 13 -15.97 11.63 -21.79
C ALA A 13 -14.61 11.36 -22.48
N LEU A 14 -13.72 10.63 -21.81
CA LEU A 14 -12.43 10.23 -22.36
C LEU A 14 -12.59 9.22 -23.50
N SER A 15 -13.32 8.14 -23.23
CA SER A 15 -13.56 7.06 -24.21
C SER A 15 -14.32 7.60 -25.40
N LEU A 16 -15.32 8.47 -25.18
CA LEU A 16 -16.02 9.17 -26.26
C LEU A 16 -15.06 10.01 -27.09
N PHE A 17 -14.28 10.88 -26.45
CA PHE A 17 -13.32 11.72 -27.17
C PHE A 17 -12.34 10.88 -28.00
N GLN A 18 -11.82 9.78 -27.45
CA GLN A 18 -10.91 8.89 -28.15
C GLN A 18 -11.58 8.14 -29.32
N ILE A 19 -12.81 7.66 -29.14
CA ILE A 19 -13.57 7.00 -30.22
C ILE A 19 -13.87 7.97 -31.36
N MET A 20 -14.22 9.22 -31.05
CA MET A 20 -14.52 10.22 -32.08
C MET A 20 -13.28 10.75 -32.81
N LYS A 21 -12.10 10.65 -32.16
CA LYS A 21 -10.81 11.07 -32.69
C LYS A 21 -9.96 9.91 -33.25
N SER A 22 -10.39 8.65 -33.09
CA SER A 22 -9.67 7.52 -33.66
C SER A 22 -9.83 7.51 -35.17
N LYS A 23 -8.71 7.53 -35.88
CA LYS A 23 -8.70 7.28 -37.33
C LYS A 23 -9.10 5.82 -37.56
N THR A 24 -10.15 5.59 -38.32
CA THR A 24 -10.40 4.26 -38.89
C THR A 24 -9.36 4.03 -39.98
N ASP A 25 -8.55 2.98 -39.84
CA ASP A 25 -7.67 2.55 -40.93
C ASP A 25 -8.55 2.05 -42.08
N ASP A 26 -8.48 2.75 -43.22
CA ASP A 26 -9.19 2.46 -44.48
C ASP A 26 -8.67 1.18 -45.16
N ASN A 27 -8.76 0.03 -44.50
CA ASN A 27 -8.40 -1.27 -45.07
C ASN A 27 -9.63 -2.11 -45.45
N GLN A 28 -10.73 -1.48 -45.86
CA GLN A 28 -11.81 -2.14 -46.62
C GLN A 28 -12.56 -1.13 -47.50
N GLY A 29 -12.14 -1.02 -48.77
CA GLY A 29 -12.90 -0.40 -49.84
C GLY A 29 -12.79 1.13 -49.91
N GLN A 30 -12.12 1.61 -50.97
CA GLN A 30 -12.09 3.02 -51.35
C GLN A 30 -13.50 3.60 -51.44
N VAL A 31 -13.81 4.53 -50.54
CA VAL A 31 -14.65 5.69 -50.83
C VAL A 31 -13.81 6.90 -50.47
N GLU A 32 -13.20 7.52 -51.49
CA GLU A 32 -12.43 8.74 -51.34
C GLU A 32 -13.27 9.81 -50.61
N GLY A 33 -12.75 10.33 -49.49
CA GLY A 33 -13.19 11.64 -48.97
C GLY A 33 -13.86 11.71 -47.60
N MET A 34 -13.78 10.70 -46.72
CA MET A 34 -14.23 10.85 -45.32
C MET A 34 -13.15 10.44 -44.32
N SER A 35 -12.16 11.31 -44.10
CA SER A 35 -11.47 11.36 -42.81
C SER A 35 -12.48 11.90 -41.77
N THR A 36 -13.38 11.06 -41.28
CA THR A 36 -14.39 11.42 -40.27
C THR A 36 -13.76 11.53 -38.87
N GLU A 37 -12.74 12.37 -38.75
CA GLU A 37 -12.35 12.88 -37.44
C GLU A 37 -13.44 13.85 -36.99
N LEU A 38 -14.33 13.37 -36.13
CA LEU A 38 -15.45 14.17 -35.65
C LEU A 38 -14.94 15.17 -34.60
N THR A 39 -15.10 16.45 -34.89
CA THR A 39 -14.70 17.52 -33.99
C THR A 39 -15.75 17.70 -32.90
N ILE A 40 -15.33 17.48 -31.65
CA ILE A 40 -16.17 17.74 -30.47
C ILE A 40 -15.92 19.18 -30.04
N TYR A 41 -17.00 19.94 -29.85
CA TYR A 41 -16.94 21.34 -29.45
C TYR A 41 -17.23 21.51 -27.96
N GLY A 42 -16.51 22.44 -27.33
CA GLY A 42 -16.79 22.91 -26.00
C GLY A 42 -18.00 23.84 -25.95
N TYR A 43 -18.36 24.31 -24.75
CA TYR A 43 -19.46 25.27 -24.56
C TYR A 43 -19.23 26.63 -25.22
N ASN A 44 -17.98 27.00 -25.48
CA ASN A 44 -17.60 28.25 -26.15
C ASN A 44 -17.47 28.07 -27.67
N GLU A 45 -18.00 26.99 -28.24
CA GLU A 45 -17.84 26.63 -29.67
C GLU A 45 -16.37 26.43 -30.10
N GLU A 46 -15.46 26.33 -29.13
CA GLU A 46 -14.07 26.00 -29.38
C GLU A 46 -13.88 24.48 -29.52
N PRO A 47 -13.14 23.99 -30.54
CA PRO A 47 -12.88 22.58 -30.70
C PRO A 47 -12.01 22.06 -29.55
N LEU A 48 -12.42 20.95 -28.94
CA LEU A 48 -11.63 20.28 -27.90
C LEU A 48 -10.42 19.63 -28.56
N SER A 49 -9.25 20.24 -28.41
CA SER A 49 -8.01 19.83 -29.08
C SER A 49 -7.27 18.69 -28.39
N SER A 50 -7.56 18.42 -27.11
CA SER A 50 -6.84 17.40 -26.34
C SER A 50 -7.73 16.60 -25.39
N VAL A 51 -7.24 15.42 -25.06
CA VAL A 51 -7.80 14.50 -24.07
C VAL A 51 -7.95 15.16 -22.69
N GLU A 52 -6.98 15.96 -22.26
CA GLU A 52 -7.00 16.64 -20.95
C GLU A 52 -8.12 17.69 -20.89
N ILE A 53 -8.33 18.42 -21.99
CA ILE A 53 -9.39 19.42 -22.10
C ILE A 53 -10.76 18.71 -22.11
N ALA A 54 -10.90 17.61 -22.86
CA ALA A 54 -12.11 16.79 -22.85
C ALA A 54 -12.42 16.20 -21.46
N ARG A 55 -11.40 15.78 -20.71
CA ARG A 55 -11.55 15.29 -19.33
C ARG A 55 -12.07 16.36 -18.37
N ARG A 56 -11.68 17.63 -18.57
CA ARG A 56 -12.18 18.77 -17.78
C ARG A 56 -13.61 19.16 -18.19
N ASN A 57 -13.91 19.10 -19.49
CA ASN A 57 -15.19 19.51 -20.07
C ASN A 57 -16.11 18.32 -20.38
N LYS A 58 -16.33 17.45 -19.38
CA LYS A 58 -17.12 16.22 -19.58
C LYS A 58 -18.51 16.47 -20.12
N ASP A 59 -19.22 17.46 -19.55
CA ASP A 59 -20.59 17.74 -19.94
C ASP A 59 -20.68 18.22 -21.41
N ALA A 60 -19.69 18.96 -21.91
CA ALA A 60 -19.65 19.38 -23.31
C ALA A 60 -19.48 18.19 -24.26
N VAL A 61 -18.59 17.25 -23.92
CA VAL A 61 -18.36 16.03 -24.73
C VAL A 61 -19.64 15.20 -24.84
N PHE A 62 -20.37 15.01 -23.74
CA PHE A 62 -21.65 14.31 -23.79
C PHE A 62 -22.71 15.11 -24.55
N ASN A 63 -22.73 16.44 -24.42
CA ASN A 63 -23.67 17.31 -25.12
C ASN A 63 -23.47 17.35 -26.64
N SER A 64 -22.24 17.15 -27.13
CA SER A 64 -21.98 17.06 -28.57
C SER A 64 -22.52 15.78 -29.22
N LEU A 65 -22.74 14.72 -28.44
CA LEU A 65 -23.09 13.39 -28.97
C LEU A 65 -24.49 12.93 -28.58
N PHE A 66 -25.00 13.39 -27.44
CA PHE A 66 -26.28 12.97 -26.89
C PHE A 66 -27.17 14.17 -26.63
N ASP A 67 -28.48 13.95 -26.79
CA ASP A 67 -29.51 14.87 -26.33
C ASP A 67 -29.54 14.89 -24.80
N MET A 68 -28.77 15.81 -24.23
CA MET A 68 -28.57 15.89 -22.78
C MET A 68 -29.82 16.39 -22.05
N GLU A 69 -30.76 17.06 -22.71
CA GLU A 69 -32.04 17.45 -22.12
C GLU A 69 -32.85 16.19 -21.78
N LYS A 70 -32.97 15.26 -22.73
CA LYS A 70 -33.65 13.97 -22.49
C LYS A 70 -32.96 13.11 -21.46
N VAL A 71 -31.62 13.04 -21.50
CA VAL A 71 -30.82 12.28 -20.51
C VAL A 71 -31.02 12.85 -19.11
N ARG A 72 -30.97 14.18 -18.95
CA ARG A 72 -31.19 14.84 -17.66
C ARG A 72 -32.62 14.64 -17.18
N HIS A 73 -33.61 14.86 -18.04
CA HIS A 73 -35.02 14.65 -17.68
C HIS A 73 -35.27 13.21 -17.18
N THR A 74 -34.67 12.21 -17.83
CA THR A 74 -34.75 10.80 -17.40
C THR A 74 -34.09 10.55 -16.05
N CYS A 75 -32.99 11.23 -15.75
CA CYS A 75 -32.36 11.14 -14.43
C CYS A 75 -33.21 11.84 -13.35
N GLU A 76 -33.75 13.00 -13.68
CA GLU A 76 -34.52 13.85 -12.77
C GLU A 76 -35.88 13.25 -12.42
N SER A 77 -36.54 12.57 -13.36
CA SER A 77 -37.75 11.79 -13.09
C SER A 77 -37.53 10.67 -12.06
N ASN A 78 -36.28 10.21 -11.92
CA ASN A 78 -35.85 9.25 -10.91
C ASN A 78 -35.23 9.91 -9.66
N GLY A 79 -35.29 11.24 -9.54
CA GLY A 79 -34.72 11.99 -8.41
C GLY A 79 -33.17 12.03 -8.39
N LEU A 80 -32.53 11.74 -9.52
CA LEU A 80 -31.07 11.67 -9.66
C LEU A 80 -30.55 12.78 -10.59
N LYS A 81 -29.27 13.13 -10.46
CA LYS A 81 -28.53 13.97 -11.40
C LYS A 81 -27.64 13.10 -12.27
N PHE A 82 -27.53 13.38 -13.56
CA PHE A 82 -26.62 12.66 -14.44
C PHE A 82 -25.16 12.74 -13.95
N GLY A 83 -24.49 11.58 -13.84
CA GLY A 83 -23.15 11.42 -13.29
C GLY A 83 -22.02 11.35 -14.33
N GLN A 84 -22.25 11.85 -15.55
CA GLN A 84 -21.27 11.89 -16.65
C GLN A 84 -20.60 10.54 -16.96
N ARG A 85 -21.37 9.46 -16.84
CA ARG A 85 -20.95 8.09 -17.17
C ARG A 85 -22.13 7.26 -17.64
N MET A 86 -21.92 6.50 -18.69
CA MET A 86 -22.85 5.49 -19.18
C MET A 86 -22.12 4.15 -19.32
N SER A 87 -22.86 3.04 -19.30
CA SER A 87 -22.28 1.71 -19.48
C SER A 87 -23.15 0.88 -20.42
N ILE A 88 -22.52 0.23 -21.39
CA ILE A 88 -23.14 -0.75 -22.28
C ILE A 88 -22.73 -2.14 -21.81
N LEU A 89 -23.71 -3.01 -21.60
CA LEU A 89 -23.45 -4.42 -21.27
C LEU A 89 -23.53 -5.25 -22.55
N PRO A 90 -22.50 -6.08 -22.88
CA PRO A 90 -22.37 -6.76 -24.18
C PRO A 90 -23.41 -7.86 -24.49
N LYS A 91 -24.55 -7.89 -23.79
CA LYS A 91 -25.69 -8.80 -24.03
C LYS A 91 -27.05 -8.11 -23.89
N LEU A 92 -27.05 -6.85 -23.51
CA LEU A 92 -28.26 -6.06 -23.30
C LEU A 92 -28.29 -4.94 -24.33
N LYS A 93 -29.42 -4.80 -25.04
CA LYS A 93 -29.64 -3.68 -25.98
C LYS A 93 -29.98 -2.35 -25.27
N VAL A 94 -29.66 -2.24 -23.98
CA VAL A 94 -29.97 -1.07 -23.15
C VAL A 94 -28.69 -0.45 -22.61
N VAL A 95 -28.66 0.89 -22.59
CA VAL A 95 -27.58 1.67 -21.99
C VAL A 95 -27.94 1.97 -20.54
N ARG A 96 -27.01 1.71 -19.60
CA ARG A 96 -27.18 2.12 -18.21
C ARG A 96 -26.61 3.52 -18.03
N ILE A 97 -27.47 4.44 -17.56
CA ILE A 97 -27.09 5.82 -17.25
C ILE A 97 -26.76 5.90 -15.75
N LEU A 98 -25.58 6.42 -15.41
CA LEU A 98 -25.23 6.65 -14.00
C LEU A 98 -25.93 7.90 -13.48
N GLY A 99 -26.84 7.73 -12.52
CA GLY A 99 -27.43 8.83 -11.76
C GLY A 99 -26.77 8.95 -10.37
N VAL A 100 -26.50 10.18 -9.94
CA VAL A 100 -25.95 10.53 -8.63
C VAL A 100 -27.03 11.26 -7.84
N LYS A 101 -27.21 10.93 -6.56
CA LYS A 101 -28.15 11.66 -5.70
C LYS A 101 -27.73 13.12 -5.60
N LYS A 102 -28.69 14.05 -5.71
CA LYS A 102 -28.47 15.49 -5.47
C LYS A 102 -28.14 15.67 -3.97
N THR A 103 -26.87 15.60 -3.59
CA THR A 103 -26.43 15.98 -2.24
C THR A 103 -26.44 17.51 -2.18
N THR A 104 -27.40 18.07 -1.44
CA THR A 104 -27.50 19.52 -1.14
C THR A 104 -26.39 20.01 -0.22
N VAL A 105 -25.69 19.10 0.44
CA VAL A 105 -24.53 19.41 1.28
C VAL A 105 -23.27 19.23 0.43
N PRO A 106 -22.42 20.26 0.27
CA PRO A 106 -21.11 20.08 -0.34
C PRO A 106 -20.40 18.96 0.43
N PRO A 107 -19.72 18.00 -0.22
CA PRO A 107 -18.79 17.16 0.50
C PRO A 107 -17.83 18.11 1.20
N VAL A 108 -17.85 18.11 2.54
CA VAL A 108 -16.88 18.85 3.34
C VAL A 108 -15.54 18.38 2.82
N LYS A 109 -14.87 19.23 2.01
CA LYS A 109 -13.50 18.97 1.61
C LYS A 109 -12.78 18.78 2.93
N PRO A 110 -12.16 17.61 3.22
CA PRO A 110 -11.38 17.49 4.44
C PRO A 110 -10.39 18.65 4.37
N GLN A 111 -10.51 19.59 5.31
CA GLN A 111 -9.52 20.64 5.44
C GLN A 111 -8.18 19.91 5.41
N LYS A 112 -7.29 20.31 4.49
CA LYS A 112 -5.93 19.77 4.48
C LYS A 112 -5.26 20.27 5.75
N ILE A 113 -5.53 19.59 6.86
CA ILE A 113 -4.88 19.78 8.13
C ILE A 113 -3.41 19.48 7.84
N SER A 114 -2.53 20.45 8.14
CA SER A 114 -1.10 20.24 7.93
C SER A 114 -0.64 19.01 8.71
N TYR A 115 0.39 18.34 8.22
CA TYR A 115 0.95 17.14 8.85
C TYR A 115 1.18 17.33 10.37
N LEU A 116 1.73 18.48 10.77
CA LEU A 116 1.94 18.84 12.17
C LEU A 116 0.64 18.92 12.98
N LYS A 117 -0.40 19.55 12.43
CA LYS A 117 -1.71 19.63 13.11
C LYS A 117 -2.40 18.27 13.24
N ARG A 118 -2.05 17.29 12.39
CA ARG A 118 -2.53 15.91 12.51
C ARG A 118 -1.79 15.17 13.63
N ILE A 119 -0.46 15.33 13.70
CA ILE A 119 0.38 14.75 14.76
C ILE A 119 -0.01 15.29 16.14
N LEU A 120 -0.16 16.61 16.28
CA LEU A 120 -0.51 17.24 17.56
C LEU A 120 -1.95 16.93 18.03
N ARG A 121 -2.76 16.26 17.21
CA ARG A 121 -4.07 15.74 17.61
C ARG A 121 -4.04 14.25 17.98
N ASP A 122 -2.90 13.57 17.79
CA ASP A 122 -2.77 12.17 18.17
C ASP A 122 -2.88 12.06 19.71
N PRO A 123 -3.85 11.27 20.22
CA PRO A 123 -4.03 11.09 21.65
C PRO A 123 -2.79 10.54 22.36
N ASN A 124 -1.96 9.74 21.66
CA ASN A 124 -0.75 9.17 22.25
C ASN A 124 0.31 10.24 22.48
N ILE A 125 0.47 11.17 21.53
CA ILE A 125 1.45 12.26 21.62
C ILE A 125 1.06 13.26 22.71
N LEU A 126 -0.24 13.55 22.84
CA LEU A 126 -0.76 14.39 23.93
C LEU A 126 -0.54 13.77 25.31
N ARG A 127 -0.76 12.46 25.44
CA ARG A 127 -0.52 11.73 26.70
C ARG A 127 0.96 11.70 27.06
N GLU A 128 1.83 11.47 26.08
CA GLU A 128 3.28 11.43 26.31
C GLU A 128 3.81 12.79 26.75
N GLY A 129 3.33 13.89 26.14
CA GLY A 129 3.70 15.25 26.53
C GLY A 129 3.11 15.73 27.86
N GLN A 130 2.15 15.01 28.43
CA GLN A 130 1.55 15.29 29.74
C GLN A 130 2.17 14.47 30.88
N LYS A 131 3.09 13.53 30.59
CA LYS A 131 3.78 12.76 31.62
C LYS A 131 4.62 13.68 32.51
N PRO A 132 4.57 13.53 33.84
CA PRO A 132 5.42 14.29 34.74
C PRO A 132 6.89 13.87 34.56
N LEU A 133 7.80 14.80 34.83
CA LEU A 133 9.25 14.60 34.66
C LEU A 133 9.76 13.45 35.53
N GLU A 134 9.15 13.22 36.69
CA GLU A 134 9.46 12.14 37.62
C GLU A 134 9.18 10.76 37.01
N ASP A 135 8.07 10.61 36.30
CA ASP A 135 7.70 9.36 35.63
C ASP A 135 8.64 9.07 34.45
N LEU A 136 9.02 10.11 33.70
CA LEU A 136 10.01 9.99 32.62
C LEU A 136 11.37 9.54 33.17
N LYS A 137 11.83 10.12 34.28
CA LYS A 137 13.08 9.72 34.95
C LYS A 137 13.01 8.28 35.46
N ALA A 138 11.88 7.85 36.01
CA ALA A 138 11.68 6.47 36.45
C ALA A 138 11.70 5.48 35.28
N GLU A 139 11.09 5.84 34.15
CA GLU A 139 11.07 5.06 32.91
C GLU A 139 12.49 4.94 32.31
N THR A 140 13.25 6.03 32.24
CA THR A 140 14.66 6.02 31.82
C THR A 140 15.52 5.17 32.74
N ALA A 141 15.35 5.29 34.07
CA ALA A 141 16.10 4.47 35.03
C ALA A 141 15.75 2.97 34.93
N LYS A 142 14.50 2.63 34.59
CA LYS A 142 14.07 1.26 34.33
C LYS A 142 14.73 0.72 33.06
N LEU A 143 14.71 1.48 31.96
CA LEU A 143 15.36 1.13 30.71
C LEU A 143 16.88 0.94 30.88
N GLU A 144 17.53 1.79 31.67
CA GLU A 144 18.96 1.63 32.00
C GLU A 144 19.26 0.33 32.73
N LYS A 145 18.39 -0.09 33.66
CA LYS A 145 18.53 -1.37 34.34
C LYS A 145 18.34 -2.54 33.36
N GLU A 146 17.38 -2.43 32.45
CA GLU A 146 17.09 -3.46 31.45
C GLU A 146 18.26 -3.63 30.47
N VAL A 147 18.84 -2.52 29.98
CA VAL A 147 20.05 -2.55 29.13
C VAL A 147 21.21 -3.20 29.87
N LYS A 148 21.44 -2.85 31.15
CA LYS A 148 22.49 -3.48 31.96
C LYS A 148 22.27 -4.98 32.15
N SER A 149 21.02 -5.43 32.35
CA SER A 149 20.73 -6.86 32.46
C SER A 149 20.94 -7.61 31.16
N LEU A 150 20.53 -7.03 30.01
CA LEU A 150 20.74 -7.61 28.69
C LEU A 150 22.23 -7.69 28.33
N ASP A 151 23.02 -6.65 28.64
CA ASP A 151 24.49 -6.67 28.48
C ASP A 151 25.09 -7.83 29.31
N GLN A 152 24.63 -8.05 30.55
CA GLN A 152 25.11 -9.18 31.38
C GLN A 152 24.69 -10.55 30.82
N GLU A 153 23.48 -10.67 30.30
CA GLU A 153 23.00 -11.90 29.68
C GLU A 153 23.78 -12.23 28.41
N ARG A 154 24.07 -11.20 27.58
CA ARG A 154 24.93 -11.31 26.40
C ARG A 154 26.32 -11.85 26.77
N GLU A 155 26.96 -11.29 27.79
CA GLU A 155 28.28 -11.74 28.23
C GLU A 155 28.25 -13.20 28.72
N LYS A 156 27.22 -13.61 29.44
CA LYS A 156 27.02 -15.02 29.84
C LYS A 156 26.82 -15.93 28.63
N ALA A 157 25.99 -15.53 27.67
CA ALA A 157 25.74 -16.28 26.45
C ALA A 157 27.00 -16.44 25.60
N LEU A 158 27.80 -15.38 25.46
CA LEU A 158 29.09 -15.42 24.77
C LEU A 158 30.11 -16.30 25.49
N LYS A 159 30.14 -16.29 26.82
CA LYS A 159 31.00 -17.17 27.61
C LYS A 159 30.61 -18.64 27.43
N CYS A 160 29.32 -18.95 27.55
CA CYS A 160 28.78 -20.29 27.28
C CYS A 160 29.10 -20.75 25.85
N GLN A 161 29.02 -19.87 24.85
CA GLN A 161 29.38 -20.20 23.46
C GLN A 161 30.87 -20.53 23.29
N LYS A 162 31.77 -19.79 23.97
CA LYS A 162 33.21 -20.07 23.94
C LYS A 162 33.55 -21.41 24.62
N GLU A 163 32.86 -21.74 25.71
CA GLU A 163 33.01 -23.02 26.42
C GLU A 163 32.40 -24.18 25.63
N GLN A 164 31.29 -23.91 24.94
CA GLN A 164 30.60 -24.84 24.05
C GLN A 164 31.30 -24.85 22.69
N ASP A 165 32.52 -25.40 22.68
CA ASP A 165 33.44 -25.60 21.55
C ASP A 165 32.88 -26.56 20.47
N SER A 166 31.61 -26.36 20.08
CA SER A 166 30.80 -27.19 19.19
C SER A 166 31.50 -27.39 17.83
N ILE A 167 32.28 -26.40 17.38
CA ILE A 167 33.12 -26.51 16.19
C ILE A 167 34.23 -27.55 16.38
N LYS A 168 34.89 -27.58 17.55
CA LYS A 168 35.91 -28.60 17.86
C LYS A 168 35.28 -29.98 18.00
N LYS A 169 34.11 -30.08 18.65
CA LYS A 169 33.34 -31.34 18.75
C LYS A 169 32.92 -31.88 17.39
N ILE A 170 32.36 -31.04 16.52
CA ILE A 170 31.99 -31.41 15.14
C ILE A 170 33.24 -31.83 14.36
N LYS A 171 34.37 -31.13 14.50
CA LYS A 171 35.64 -31.53 13.86
C LYS A 171 36.15 -32.88 14.36
N ALA A 172 36.05 -33.17 15.66
CA ALA A 172 36.42 -34.46 16.23
C ALA A 172 35.52 -35.59 15.72
N LEU A 173 34.20 -35.39 15.75
CA LEU A 173 33.21 -36.35 15.21
C LEU A 173 33.44 -36.62 13.72
N ARG A 174 33.77 -35.60 12.92
CA ARG A 174 34.11 -35.77 11.50
C ARG A 174 35.40 -36.57 11.28
N LYS A 175 36.37 -36.52 12.19
CA LYS A 175 37.58 -37.37 12.10
C LYS A 175 37.26 -38.84 12.41
N GLU A 176 36.34 -39.09 13.34
CA GLU A 176 35.86 -40.45 13.66
C GLU A 176 35.02 -41.09 12.54
N TRP A 177 34.55 -40.29 11.57
CA TRP A 177 33.77 -40.74 10.42
C TRP A 177 34.44 -41.86 9.62
N HIS A 178 35.77 -41.84 9.52
CA HIS A 178 36.53 -42.83 8.76
C HIS A 178 36.75 -44.16 9.50
N ASN A 179 36.50 -44.21 10.82
CA ASN A 179 36.90 -45.33 11.68
C ASN A 179 35.72 -46.14 12.27
N LYS A 180 34.45 -45.69 12.14
CA LYS A 180 33.29 -46.34 12.76
C LYS A 180 32.33 -46.97 11.74
N VAL A 181 31.78 -48.14 12.09
CA VAL A 181 30.81 -48.91 11.29
C VAL A 181 29.43 -48.25 11.27
N ASP A 182 29.04 -47.62 12.37
CA ASP A 182 27.74 -46.97 12.51
C ASP A 182 27.80 -45.47 12.17
N LYS A 183 27.68 -45.19 10.86
CA LYS A 183 27.72 -43.83 10.31
C LYS A 183 26.45 -43.03 10.62
N GLN A 184 25.34 -43.71 10.91
CA GLN A 184 24.03 -43.07 11.10
C GLN A 184 23.92 -42.41 12.47
N THR A 185 24.36 -43.08 13.54
CA THR A 185 24.41 -42.46 14.88
C THR A 185 25.41 -41.30 14.96
N LEU A 186 26.50 -41.38 14.19
CA LEU A 186 27.48 -40.31 14.12
C LEU A 186 26.96 -39.08 13.33
N TYR A 187 26.18 -39.30 12.27
CA TYR A 187 25.48 -38.23 11.56
C TYR A 187 24.49 -37.49 12.48
N GLN A 188 23.66 -38.22 13.22
CA GLN A 188 22.71 -37.65 14.18
C GLN A 188 23.41 -36.78 15.24
N ARG A 189 24.51 -37.24 15.83
CA ARG A 189 25.30 -36.45 16.79
C ARG A 189 25.90 -35.17 16.20
N ILE A 190 26.35 -35.22 14.94
CA ILE A 190 26.85 -34.03 14.24
C ILE A 190 25.72 -33.02 14.00
N GLU A 191 24.51 -33.51 13.71
CA GLU A 191 23.33 -32.68 13.47
C GLU A 191 22.81 -32.05 14.76
N GLU A 192 22.81 -32.78 15.88
CA GLU A 192 22.50 -32.26 17.22
C GLU A 192 23.46 -31.13 17.62
N GLU A 193 24.78 -31.31 17.44
CA GLU A 193 25.78 -30.29 17.74
C GLU A 193 25.66 -29.06 16.81
N ARG A 194 25.24 -29.23 15.55
CA ARG A 194 24.93 -28.10 14.66
C ARG A 194 23.68 -27.36 15.13
N HIS A 195 22.61 -28.09 15.43
CA HIS A 195 21.38 -27.50 15.91
C HIS A 195 21.58 -26.74 17.23
N LEU A 196 22.37 -27.30 18.15
CA LEU A 196 22.73 -26.64 19.40
C LEU A 196 23.51 -25.34 19.16
N ARG A 197 24.49 -25.38 18.27
CA ARG A 197 25.27 -24.21 17.87
C ARG A 197 24.38 -23.13 17.24
N ASP A 198 23.54 -23.50 16.29
CA ASP A 198 22.68 -22.56 15.57
C ASP A 198 21.63 -21.95 16.51
N LYS A 199 21.08 -22.74 17.44
CA LYS A 199 20.22 -22.25 18.53
C LYS A 199 20.92 -21.24 19.43
N THR A 200 22.19 -21.48 19.78
CA THR A 200 22.98 -20.53 20.59
C THR A 200 23.26 -19.23 19.82
N TYR A 201 23.57 -19.30 18.52
CA TYR A 201 23.74 -18.12 17.68
C TYR A 201 22.47 -17.28 17.56
N LEU A 202 21.31 -17.93 17.32
CA LEU A 202 20.03 -17.24 17.24
C LEU A 202 19.69 -16.50 18.53
N LYS A 203 19.97 -17.11 19.69
CA LYS A 203 19.78 -16.46 20.99
C LYS A 203 20.67 -15.24 21.17
N ILE A 204 21.94 -15.31 20.76
CA ILE A 204 22.86 -14.18 20.87
C ILE A 204 22.39 -13.03 19.98
N ASN A 205 21.99 -13.33 18.74
CA ASN A 205 21.46 -12.31 17.82
C ASN A 205 20.20 -11.65 18.38
N ASP A 206 19.25 -12.43 18.92
CA ASP A 206 18.03 -11.90 19.54
C ASP A 206 18.36 -10.95 20.72
N ILE A 207 19.33 -11.32 21.56
CA ILE A 207 19.80 -10.44 22.65
C ILE A 207 20.44 -9.16 22.09
N GLU A 208 21.23 -9.26 21.02
CA GLU A 208 21.87 -8.09 20.38
C GLU A 208 20.86 -7.14 19.73
N ASP A 209 19.83 -7.69 19.07
CA ASP A 209 18.74 -6.92 18.47
C ASP A 209 17.95 -6.16 19.55
N GLN A 210 17.54 -6.85 20.62
CA GLN A 210 16.84 -6.23 21.75
C GLN A 210 17.69 -5.14 22.42
N LEU A 211 18.99 -5.38 22.56
CA LEU A 211 19.92 -4.44 23.16
C LEU A 211 20.10 -3.19 22.27
N MET A 212 20.15 -3.35 20.94
CA MET A 212 20.18 -2.25 20.00
C MET A 212 18.91 -1.39 20.09
N GLU A 213 17.73 -2.02 20.08
CA GLU A 213 16.44 -1.33 20.19
C GLU A 213 16.35 -0.53 21.49
N LYS A 214 16.72 -1.14 22.62
CA LYS A 214 16.67 -0.49 23.94
C LYS A 214 17.66 0.65 24.06
N LYS A 215 18.88 0.51 23.51
CA LYS A 215 19.88 1.61 23.46
C LYS A 215 19.39 2.78 22.60
N GLN A 216 18.72 2.49 21.48
CA GLN A 216 18.15 3.51 20.61
C GLN A 216 17.03 4.30 21.30
N VAL A 217 16.09 3.61 21.95
CA VAL A 217 15.01 4.25 22.73
C VAL A 217 15.60 5.15 23.82
N LEU A 218 16.59 4.65 24.55
CA LEU A 218 17.26 5.40 25.61
C LEU A 218 18.05 6.61 25.10
N TYR A 219 18.63 6.54 23.89
CA TYR A 219 19.27 7.69 23.26
C TYR A 219 18.26 8.82 22.98
N TYR A 220 17.12 8.50 22.38
CA TYR A 220 16.08 9.51 22.08
C TYR A 220 15.49 10.12 23.36
N GLN A 221 15.20 9.31 24.38
CA GLN A 221 14.69 9.83 25.66
C GLN A 221 15.65 10.77 26.37
N ARG A 222 16.97 10.60 26.20
CA ARG A 222 17.98 11.53 26.76
C ARG A 222 18.08 12.83 25.97
N MET A 223 17.94 12.77 24.65
CA MET A 223 17.95 13.97 23.80
C MET A 223 16.78 14.90 24.14
N ASP A 224 15.60 14.34 24.44
CA ASP A 224 14.39 15.10 24.79
C ASP A 224 14.44 15.75 26.20
N GLN A 225 15.45 15.40 27.02
CA GLN A 225 15.64 15.94 28.39
C GLN A 225 16.72 17.05 28.48
N THR A 226 17.45 17.31 27.40
CA THR A 226 18.46 18.39 27.27
C THR A 226 17.87 19.64 26.66
#